data_AF-A0AAW3EGR7-F1
#
_entry.id   AF-A0AAW3EGR7-F1
#
_cell.length_a   1.000
_cell.length_b   1.000
_cell.length_c   1.000
_cell.angle_alpha   90.00
_cell.angle_beta   90.00
_cell.angle_gamma   90.00
#
_symmetry.space_group_name_H-M   'P 1'
#
loop_
_entity.id
_entity.type
_entity.pdbx_description
1 polymer ?
#
loop_
_entity_poly.entity_id
_entity_poly.type
_entity_poly.pdbx_seq_one_letter_code
_entity_poly.pdbx_strand_id
1 'polypeptide(L)'
;MKLYENVVIGNFLYGLGVSIGGRLKSGYLPSAVSLLQQTPEDKALGDVLLDFPGTLRLIEFKAQGNYSKKELSRYKNLLPAIEGSPEMLSISRRVHWYVETAPSALKGVEAFFSPYLDVFETEKPAKQPFALERFIESVADDAVSSKNDERDALEKDYLKLVRWFQGAGETGAGALIVIVGSGGGIEFVALEDLMALNMSYQKWMAYRQYQELKMEKALETGLKKKELQKELGRSYGR
;
A
#
# COMPACT_ATOMS: atom_id res chain seq x y z
N MET A 1 -6.95 10.40 27.35
CA MET A 1 -5.67 10.17 26.66
C MET A 1 -5.89 10.34 25.17
N LYS A 2 -4.98 11.00 24.45
CA LYS A 2 -5.08 11.12 22.98
C LYS A 2 -4.31 9.97 22.34
N LEU A 3 -4.98 9.19 21.51
CA LEU A 3 -4.36 8.14 20.69
C LEU A 3 -3.98 8.76 19.35
N TYR A 4 -2.71 8.63 18.95
CA TYR A 4 -2.22 9.15 17.68
C TYR A 4 -2.43 8.13 16.56
N GLU A 5 -2.88 8.58 15.39
CA GLU A 5 -3.15 7.75 14.21
C GLU A 5 -1.92 6.90 13.83
N ASN A 6 -0.72 7.50 13.82
CA ASN A 6 0.53 6.82 13.47
C ASN A 6 0.87 5.66 14.42
N VAL A 7 0.48 5.75 15.69
CA VAL A 7 0.68 4.67 16.66
C VAL A 7 -0.23 3.50 16.32
N VAL A 8 -1.48 3.76 15.92
CA VAL A 8 -2.41 2.69 15.51
C VAL A 8 -1.94 2.05 14.21
N ILE A 9 -1.53 2.84 13.22
CA ILE A 9 -1.00 2.34 11.96
C ILE A 9 0.23 1.46 12.19
N GLY A 10 1.18 1.90 13.02
CA GLY A 10 2.37 1.11 13.34
C GLY A 10 2.03 -0.25 13.95
N ASN A 11 1.08 -0.29 14.89
CA ASN A 11 0.62 -1.55 15.50
C ASN A 11 -0.16 -2.43 14.51
N PHE A 12 -0.95 -1.83 13.62
CA PHE A 12 -1.62 -2.55 12.53
C PHE A 12 -0.62 -3.24 11.62
N LEU A 13 0.40 -2.52 11.14
CA LEU A 13 1.43 -3.07 10.25
C LEU A 13 2.25 -4.18 10.93
N TYR A 14 2.64 -3.97 12.19
CA TYR A 14 3.33 -4.98 12.99
C TYR A 14 2.48 -6.25 13.16
N GLY A 15 1.22 -6.09 13.58
CA GLY A 15 0.29 -7.20 13.77
C GLY A 15 0.04 -7.95 12.46
N LEU A 16 -0.10 -7.25 11.34
CA LEU A 16 -0.26 -7.84 10.02
C LEU A 16 0.96 -8.70 9.63
N GLY A 17 2.17 -8.18 9.83
CA GLY A 17 3.40 -8.94 9.57
C GLY A 17 3.50 -10.22 10.40
N VAL A 18 3.20 -10.14 11.70
CA VAL A 18 3.16 -11.33 12.60
C VAL A 18 2.08 -12.31 12.15
N SER A 19 0.88 -11.82 11.83
CA SER A 19 -0.28 -12.61 11.43
C SER A 19 -0.06 -13.38 10.13
N ILE A 20 0.55 -12.73 9.13
CA ILE A 20 0.95 -13.37 7.86
C ILE A 20 2.08 -14.37 8.11
N GLY A 21 3.13 -13.97 8.84
CA GLY A 21 4.27 -14.83 9.14
C GLY A 21 3.86 -16.14 9.82
N GLY A 22 2.92 -16.09 10.77
CA GLY A 22 2.38 -17.28 11.45
C GLY A 22 1.53 -18.19 10.56
N ARG A 23 0.99 -17.68 9.44
CA ARG A 23 0.17 -18.45 8.48
C ARG A 23 0.99 -19.05 7.34
N LEU A 24 2.18 -18.51 7.06
CA LEU A 24 3.07 -19.03 6.03
C LEU A 24 3.67 -20.37 6.49
N LYS A 25 3.10 -21.48 5.99
CA LYS A 25 3.56 -22.84 6.32
C LYS A 25 4.95 -23.15 5.74
N SER A 26 5.27 -22.61 4.57
CA SER A 26 6.57 -22.70 3.88
C SER A 26 6.55 -21.80 2.63
N GLY A 27 7.65 -21.15 2.28
CA GLY A 27 7.75 -20.33 1.07
C GLY A 27 7.94 -18.83 1.34
N TYR A 28 7.74 -18.03 0.31
CA TYR A 28 7.86 -16.57 0.31
C TYR A 28 6.54 -15.94 -0.14
N LEU A 29 6.09 -14.88 0.54
CA LEU A 29 4.97 -14.06 0.08
C LEU A 29 5.53 -12.78 -0.56
N PRO A 30 5.43 -12.61 -1.89
CA PRO A 30 5.74 -11.33 -2.52
C PRO A 30 4.62 -10.35 -2.13
N SER A 31 4.92 -9.40 -1.26
CA SER A 31 3.94 -8.45 -0.77
C SER A 31 4.51 -7.04 -0.70
N ALA A 32 3.67 -6.05 -0.91
CA ALA A 32 4.02 -4.67 -0.66
C ALA A 32 3.14 -4.09 0.42
N VAL A 33 3.79 -3.48 1.40
CA VAL A 33 3.13 -2.76 2.49
C VAL A 33 3.70 -1.37 2.46
N SER A 34 2.94 -0.42 1.92
CA SER A 34 3.37 0.96 1.75
C SER A 34 2.66 1.83 2.77
N LEU A 35 3.42 2.32 3.75
CA LEU A 35 2.97 3.44 4.60
C LEU A 35 3.15 4.72 3.78
N LEU A 36 2.04 5.28 3.32
CA LEU A 36 2.04 6.46 2.47
C LEU A 36 2.02 7.75 3.29
N GLN A 37 1.70 7.67 4.58
CA GLN A 37 1.68 8.82 5.48
C GLN A 37 3.02 9.58 5.47
N GLN A 38 2.96 10.92 5.40
CA GLN A 38 4.13 11.81 5.27
C GLN A 38 4.91 11.71 3.95
N THR A 39 4.39 10.99 2.95
CA THR A 39 4.88 11.05 1.56
C THR A 39 4.05 12.04 0.73
N PRO A 40 4.49 12.46 -0.47
CA PRO A 40 3.63 13.22 -1.39
C PRO A 40 2.30 12.52 -1.72
N GLU A 41 2.28 11.18 -1.68
CA GLU A 41 1.14 10.32 -2.03
C GLU A 41 0.12 10.15 -0.88
N ASP A 42 0.48 10.54 0.35
CA ASP A 42 -0.44 10.68 1.50
C ASP A 42 -1.66 11.54 1.14
N LYS A 43 -1.41 12.59 0.34
CA LYS A 43 -2.45 13.48 -0.15
C LYS A 43 -3.23 12.93 -1.34
N ALA A 44 -2.78 11.85 -1.96
CA ALA A 44 -3.26 11.38 -3.26
C ALA A 44 -3.93 10.00 -3.22
N LEU A 45 -3.62 9.14 -2.25
CA LEU A 45 -4.15 7.78 -2.20
C LEU A 45 -4.78 7.47 -0.85
N GLY A 46 -4.00 7.56 0.22
CA GLY A 46 -4.46 7.38 1.60
C GLY A 46 -3.31 7.04 2.53
N ASP A 47 -3.61 6.60 3.76
CA ASP A 47 -2.57 6.36 4.78
C ASP A 47 -1.73 5.09 4.51
N VAL A 48 -2.37 3.98 4.12
CA VAL A 48 -1.70 2.67 3.90
C VAL A 48 -2.19 2.02 2.61
N LEU A 49 -1.26 1.52 1.79
CA LEU A 49 -1.56 0.65 0.66
C LEU A 49 -0.94 -0.74 0.86
N LEU A 50 -1.78 -1.76 0.82
CA LEU A 50 -1.40 -3.16 0.88
C LEU A 50 -1.65 -3.81 -0.47
N ASP A 51 -0.64 -4.49 -0.99
CA ASP A 51 -0.74 -5.31 -2.20
C ASP A 51 -0.15 -6.69 -1.92
N PHE A 52 -1.04 -7.67 -1.86
CA PHE A 52 -0.72 -9.09 -1.80
C PHE A 52 -1.33 -9.78 -3.04
N PRO A 53 -0.86 -10.98 -3.42
CA PRO A 53 -1.51 -11.76 -4.46
C PRO A 53 -3.02 -11.87 -4.22
N GLY A 54 -3.83 -11.42 -5.19
CA GLY A 54 -5.30 -11.41 -5.12
C GLY A 54 -5.93 -10.46 -4.08
N THR A 55 -5.14 -9.67 -3.34
CA THR A 55 -5.64 -8.79 -2.28
C THR A 55 -5.01 -7.41 -2.36
N LEU A 56 -5.79 -6.43 -2.80
CA LEU A 56 -5.46 -5.02 -2.74
C LEU A 56 -6.30 -4.31 -1.66
N ARG A 57 -5.66 -3.54 -0.79
CA ARG A 57 -6.33 -2.70 0.21
C ARG A 57 -5.70 -1.32 0.26
N LEU A 58 -6.51 -0.30 0.11
CA LEU A 58 -6.20 1.09 0.39
C LEU A 58 -6.93 1.48 1.67
N ILE A 59 -6.20 1.93 2.69
CA ILE A 59 -6.74 2.12 4.04
C ILE A 59 -6.44 3.53 4.52
N GLU A 60 -7.50 4.23 4.93
CA GLU A 60 -7.46 5.56 5.56
C GLU A 60 -7.76 5.42 7.05
N PHE A 61 -6.82 5.82 7.92
CA PHE A 61 -7.00 5.83 9.36
C PHE A 61 -7.37 7.23 9.84
N LYS A 62 -8.39 7.32 10.71
CA LYS A 62 -8.77 8.58 11.34
C LYS A 62 -9.08 8.38 12.82
N ALA A 63 -8.64 9.31 13.65
CA ALA A 63 -9.10 9.37 15.03
C ALA A 63 -10.59 9.76 15.06
N GLN A 64 -11.35 9.16 15.97
CA GLN A 64 -12.77 9.46 16.13
C GLN A 64 -13.00 10.96 16.37
N GLY A 65 -13.96 11.52 15.63
CA GLY A 65 -14.28 12.94 15.68
C GLY A 65 -13.36 13.83 14.83
N ASN A 66 -12.32 13.28 14.19
CA ASN A 66 -11.43 14.00 13.29
C ASN A 66 -11.87 13.90 11.82
N TYR A 67 -13.10 14.33 11.53
CA TYR A 67 -13.60 14.33 10.16
C TYR A 67 -13.11 15.54 9.39
N SER A 68 -12.36 15.29 8.33
CA SER A 68 -11.85 16.35 7.46
C SER A 68 -12.89 16.72 6.40
N LYS A 69 -13.17 18.02 6.24
CA LYS A 69 -13.92 18.56 5.10
C LYS A 69 -13.30 18.17 3.75
N LYS A 70 -12.00 17.85 3.73
CA LYS A 70 -11.30 17.38 2.53
C LYS A 70 -11.76 15.98 2.11
N GLU A 71 -11.96 15.07 3.07
CA GLU A 71 -12.45 13.72 2.78
C GLU A 71 -13.86 13.75 2.20
N LEU A 72 -14.74 14.58 2.76
CA LEU A 72 -16.08 14.77 2.21
C LEU A 72 -16.04 15.31 0.76
N SER A 73 -15.08 16.17 0.44
CA SER A 73 -14.88 16.65 -0.93
C SER A 73 -14.37 15.56 -1.87
N ARG A 74 -13.43 14.72 -1.41
CA ARG A 74 -12.92 13.57 -2.19
C ARG A 74 -14.02 12.58 -2.50
N TYR A 75 -14.83 12.22 -1.50
CA TYR A 75 -16.01 11.39 -1.66
C TYR A 75 -16.99 11.96 -2.71
N LYS A 76 -17.31 13.26 -2.63
CA LYS A 76 -18.21 13.94 -3.57
C LYS A 76 -17.69 13.96 -5.01
N ASN A 77 -16.39 13.86 -5.21
CA ASN A 77 -15.79 13.79 -6.54
C ASN A 77 -15.72 12.34 -7.05
N LEU A 78 -15.40 11.38 -6.17
CA LEU A 78 -15.22 9.98 -6.51
C LEU A 78 -16.56 9.27 -6.82
N LEU A 79 -17.58 9.46 -5.97
CA LEU A 79 -18.84 8.72 -6.10
C LEU A 79 -19.51 8.92 -7.48
N PRO A 80 -19.68 10.15 -8.01
CA PRO A 80 -20.30 10.35 -9.32
C PRO A 80 -19.54 9.68 -10.48
N ALA A 81 -18.23 9.47 -10.33
CA ALA A 81 -17.42 8.83 -11.35
C ALA A 81 -17.62 7.30 -11.44
N ILE A 82 -18.16 6.69 -10.38
CA ILE A 82 -18.30 5.22 -10.28
C ILE A 82 -19.72 4.76 -9.97
N GLU A 83 -20.65 5.65 -9.59
CA GLU A 83 -22.02 5.30 -9.19
C GLU A 83 -22.82 4.58 -10.29
N GLY A 84 -22.52 4.88 -11.57
CA GLY A 84 -23.12 4.21 -12.72
C GLY A 84 -22.56 2.81 -13.03
N SER A 85 -21.54 2.36 -12.30
CA SER A 85 -20.90 1.06 -12.51
C SER A 85 -21.00 0.20 -11.24
N PRO A 86 -21.95 -0.76 -11.17
CA PRO A 86 -22.10 -1.66 -10.03
C PRO A 86 -20.82 -2.45 -9.73
N GLU A 87 -20.07 -2.77 -10.76
CA GLU A 87 -18.79 -3.47 -10.66
C GLU A 87 -17.74 -2.59 -9.97
N MET A 88 -17.55 -1.35 -10.39
CA MET A 88 -16.64 -0.41 -9.73
C MET A 88 -17.06 -0.06 -8.31
N LEU A 89 -18.36 -0.02 -8.03
CA LEU A 89 -18.87 0.13 -6.67
C LEU A 89 -18.49 -1.08 -5.78
N SER A 90 -18.54 -2.30 -6.33
CA SER A 90 -18.09 -3.52 -5.64
C SER A 90 -16.58 -3.48 -5.38
N ILE A 91 -15.79 -3.11 -6.39
CA ILE A 91 -14.33 -2.95 -6.27
C ILE A 91 -13.98 -1.90 -5.22
N SER A 92 -14.61 -0.73 -5.27
CA SER A 92 -14.42 0.36 -4.30
C SER A 92 -14.62 -0.13 -2.86
N ARG A 93 -15.70 -0.88 -2.61
CA ARG A 93 -16.00 -1.38 -1.25
C ARG A 93 -15.07 -2.48 -0.78
N ARG A 94 -14.49 -3.24 -1.70
CA ARG A 94 -13.51 -4.29 -1.40
C ARG A 94 -12.11 -3.73 -1.17
N VAL A 95 -11.72 -2.73 -1.94
CA VAL A 95 -10.36 -2.18 -1.96
C VAL A 95 -10.18 -1.03 -0.97
N HIS A 96 -11.13 -0.11 -0.87
CA HIS A 96 -10.94 1.15 -0.16
C HIS A 96 -11.69 1.18 1.17
N TRP A 97 -10.91 1.26 2.25
CA TRP A 97 -11.40 1.17 3.62
C TRP A 97 -11.11 2.45 4.39
N TYR A 98 -12.05 2.83 5.23
CA TYR A 98 -11.90 3.89 6.21
C TYR A 98 -11.98 3.29 7.61
N VAL A 99 -11.00 3.59 8.44
CA VAL A 99 -10.80 3.03 9.78
C VAL A 99 -10.84 4.16 10.79
N GLU A 100 -11.95 4.28 11.51
CA GLU A 100 -12.02 5.20 12.63
C GLU A 100 -11.52 4.53 13.91
N THR A 101 -10.69 5.22 14.69
CA THR A 101 -10.10 4.67 15.92
C THR A 101 -10.38 5.54 17.13
N ALA A 102 -10.65 4.91 18.27
CA ALA A 102 -10.89 5.58 19.54
C ALA A 102 -10.15 4.86 20.68
N PRO A 103 -9.67 5.58 21.70
CA PRO A 103 -9.13 4.95 22.89
C PRO A 103 -10.24 4.19 23.64
N SER A 104 -9.96 2.97 24.08
CA SER A 104 -10.88 2.14 24.87
C SER A 104 -10.23 1.77 26.20
N ALA A 105 -10.93 2.01 27.31
CA ALA A 105 -10.41 1.69 28.66
C ALA A 105 -10.28 0.17 28.89
N LEU A 106 -11.08 -0.64 28.18
CA LEU A 106 -11.11 -2.09 28.32
C LEU A 106 -10.19 -2.80 27.31
N LYS A 107 -10.11 -2.27 26.08
CA LYS A 107 -9.39 -2.92 24.96
C LYS A 107 -8.13 -2.18 24.51
N GLY A 108 -7.81 -1.05 25.14
CA GLY A 108 -6.77 -0.13 24.68
C GLY A 108 -7.23 0.73 23.49
N VAL A 109 -7.67 0.09 22.41
CA VAL A 109 -8.16 0.75 21.18
C VAL A 109 -9.44 0.07 20.69
N GLU A 110 -10.41 0.87 20.28
CA GLU A 110 -11.54 0.45 19.46
C GLU A 110 -11.36 0.97 18.04
N ALA A 111 -11.65 0.12 17.06
CA ALA A 111 -11.59 0.48 15.65
C ALA A 111 -12.94 0.20 14.98
N PHE A 112 -13.31 1.05 14.03
CA PHE A 112 -14.52 0.95 13.24
C PHE A 112 -14.11 0.92 11.78
N PHE A 113 -14.37 -0.19 11.12
CA PHE A 113 -14.01 -0.40 9.72
C PHE A 113 -15.25 -0.22 8.88
N SER A 114 -15.12 0.53 7.80
CA SER A 114 -16.20 0.71 6.85
C SER A 114 -15.60 0.86 5.45
N PRO A 115 -16.26 0.34 4.42
CA PRO A 115 -15.95 0.73 3.06
C PRO A 115 -15.99 2.25 2.94
N TYR A 116 -15.01 2.84 2.23
CA TYR A 116 -14.81 4.29 2.20
C TYR A 116 -16.07 5.06 1.77
N LEU A 117 -16.77 4.56 0.75
CA LEU A 117 -18.00 5.19 0.25
C LEU A 117 -19.13 5.18 1.29
N ASP A 118 -19.21 4.14 2.11
CA ASP A 118 -20.33 3.92 3.00
C ASP A 118 -20.23 4.82 4.25
N VAL A 119 -19.05 5.35 4.58
CA VAL A 119 -18.85 6.28 5.71
C VAL A 119 -19.62 7.59 5.54
N PHE A 120 -19.82 8.01 4.29
CA PHE A 120 -20.44 9.29 3.96
C PHE A 120 -21.90 9.12 3.48
N GLU A 121 -22.40 7.89 3.36
CA GLU A 121 -23.82 7.62 3.13
C GLU A 121 -24.62 7.94 4.40
N THR A 122 -25.53 8.92 4.33
CA THR A 122 -26.33 9.39 5.47
C THR A 122 -27.38 8.41 5.97
N GLU A 123 -27.64 7.31 5.24
CA GLU A 123 -28.78 6.40 5.49
C GLU A 123 -28.40 4.97 5.93
N LYS A 124 -27.11 4.66 6.16
CA LYS A 124 -26.62 3.29 6.46
C LYS A 124 -25.78 3.19 7.74
N PRO A 125 -25.63 1.97 8.32
CA PRO A 125 -25.87 1.73 9.73
C PRO A 125 -24.78 2.29 10.65
N ALA A 126 -25.17 2.46 11.92
CA ALA A 126 -24.29 2.81 13.02
C ALA A 126 -22.98 2.00 12.95
N LYS A 127 -21.85 2.71 13.02
CA LYS A 127 -20.49 2.15 13.06
C LYS A 127 -20.46 0.97 14.02
N GLN A 128 -20.25 -0.24 13.49
CA GLN A 128 -20.10 -1.40 14.35
C GLN A 128 -18.66 -1.46 14.86
N PRO A 129 -18.44 -1.53 16.18
CA PRO A 129 -17.11 -1.74 16.73
C PRO A 129 -16.55 -3.06 16.19
N PHE A 130 -15.34 -3.01 15.66
CA PHE A 130 -14.65 -4.18 15.16
C PHE A 130 -13.28 -4.27 15.83
N ALA A 131 -12.87 -5.48 16.22
CA ALA A 131 -11.55 -5.68 16.77
C ALA A 131 -10.50 -5.48 15.67
N LEU A 132 -9.50 -4.63 15.89
CA LEU A 132 -8.41 -4.39 14.94
C LEU A 132 -7.70 -5.71 14.58
N GLU A 133 -7.59 -6.59 15.56
CA GLU A 133 -7.02 -7.94 15.45
C GLU A 133 -7.80 -8.79 14.46
N ARG A 134 -9.14 -8.74 14.48
CA ARG A 134 -10.00 -9.51 13.55
C ARG A 134 -9.82 -9.05 12.11
N PHE A 135 -9.60 -7.75 11.90
CA PHE A 135 -9.35 -7.22 10.56
C PHE A 135 -7.96 -7.61 10.07
N ILE A 136 -6.96 -7.55 10.94
CA ILE A 136 -5.62 -8.06 10.65
C ILE A 136 -5.66 -9.54 10.27
N GLU A 137 -6.42 -10.35 11.02
CA GLU A 137 -6.62 -11.77 10.72
C GLU A 137 -7.28 -11.96 9.34
N SER A 138 -8.35 -11.22 9.03
CA SER A 138 -9.03 -11.35 7.74
C SER A 138 -8.13 -10.95 6.56
N VAL A 139 -7.39 -9.84 6.67
CA VAL A 139 -6.45 -9.42 5.62
C VAL A 139 -5.32 -10.44 5.45
N ALA A 140 -4.83 -11.03 6.54
CA ALA A 140 -3.81 -12.06 6.47
C ALA A 140 -4.34 -13.38 5.85
N ASP A 141 -5.58 -13.75 6.15
CA ASP A 141 -6.24 -14.91 5.53
C ASP A 141 -6.44 -14.68 4.03
N ASP A 142 -6.93 -13.50 3.62
CA ASP A 142 -7.08 -13.13 2.21
C ASP A 142 -5.73 -13.18 1.47
N ALA A 143 -4.68 -12.63 2.07
CA ALA A 143 -3.33 -12.57 1.50
C ALA A 143 -2.69 -13.95 1.29
N VAL A 144 -2.95 -14.91 2.18
CA VAL A 144 -2.36 -16.26 2.14
C VAL A 144 -3.22 -17.26 1.35
N SER A 145 -4.54 -17.05 1.28
CA SER A 145 -5.47 -17.97 0.62
C SER A 145 -5.65 -17.71 -0.88
N SER A 146 -5.33 -16.49 -1.35
CA SER A 146 -5.48 -16.09 -2.75
C SER A 146 -4.50 -16.82 -3.67
N LYS A 147 -5.01 -17.80 -4.43
CA LYS A 147 -4.23 -18.66 -5.34
C LYS A 147 -4.14 -18.13 -6.79
N ASN A 148 -4.95 -17.14 -7.16
CA ASN A 148 -4.97 -16.60 -8.52
C ASN A 148 -4.36 -15.20 -8.55
N ASP A 149 -3.33 -15.06 -9.38
CA ASP A 149 -2.65 -13.81 -9.72
C ASP A 149 -3.31 -13.11 -10.94
N GLU A 150 -4.52 -13.56 -11.31
CA GLU A 150 -5.38 -12.84 -12.25
C GLU A 150 -5.90 -11.59 -11.55
N ARG A 151 -5.03 -10.58 -11.53
CA ARG A 151 -5.34 -9.26 -11.01
C ARG A 151 -6.46 -8.66 -11.83
N ASP A 152 -7.45 -8.16 -11.12
CA ASP A 152 -8.57 -7.50 -11.74
C ASP A 152 -8.12 -6.13 -12.28
N ALA A 153 -8.17 -5.96 -13.60
CA ALA A 153 -7.86 -4.68 -14.25
C ALA A 153 -8.67 -3.52 -13.64
N LEU A 154 -9.85 -3.82 -13.09
CA LEU A 154 -10.74 -2.86 -12.45
C LEU A 154 -10.22 -2.35 -11.11
N GLU A 155 -9.49 -3.16 -10.32
CA GLU A 155 -8.82 -2.68 -9.10
C GLU A 155 -7.78 -1.60 -9.43
N LYS A 156 -7.06 -1.78 -10.54
CA LYS A 156 -6.09 -0.80 -11.03
C LYS A 156 -6.77 0.49 -11.43
N ASP A 157 -7.82 0.37 -12.25
CA ASP A 157 -8.52 1.52 -12.77
C ASP A 157 -9.22 2.29 -11.65
N TYR A 158 -9.69 1.58 -10.62
CA TYR A 158 -10.14 2.20 -9.38
C TYR A 158 -9.03 3.00 -8.66
N LEU A 159 -7.83 2.45 -8.45
CA LEU A 159 -6.73 3.20 -7.83
C LEU A 159 -6.35 4.45 -8.62
N LYS A 160 -6.34 4.38 -9.95
CA LYS A 160 -6.09 5.55 -10.81
C LYS A 160 -7.16 6.61 -10.61
N LEU A 161 -8.42 6.21 -10.51
CA LEU A 161 -9.54 7.12 -10.26
C LEU A 161 -9.39 7.81 -8.89
N VAL A 162 -9.10 7.05 -7.82
CA VAL A 162 -8.85 7.62 -6.50
C VAL A 162 -7.74 8.66 -6.57
N ARG A 163 -6.60 8.31 -7.16
CA ARG A 163 -5.46 9.23 -7.33
C ARG A 163 -5.81 10.49 -8.12
N TRP A 164 -6.55 10.33 -9.21
CA TRP A 164 -7.01 11.43 -10.05
C TRP A 164 -7.86 12.43 -9.26
N PHE A 165 -8.78 11.95 -8.43
CA PHE A 165 -9.68 12.81 -7.65
C PHE A 165 -9.07 13.40 -6.38
N GLN A 166 -7.93 12.86 -5.91
CA GLN A 166 -7.25 13.35 -4.71
C GLN A 166 -6.14 14.38 -5.01
N GLY A 167 -5.61 14.45 -6.25
CA GLY A 167 -4.83 15.59 -6.75
C GLY A 167 -3.54 15.24 -7.51
N ALA A 168 -3.15 16.10 -8.46
CA ALA A 168 -1.92 16.00 -9.25
C ALA A 168 -0.74 16.68 -8.54
N GLY A 169 -0.08 15.97 -7.63
CA GLY A 169 1.24 16.36 -7.11
C GLY A 169 2.38 15.73 -7.90
N GLU A 170 3.59 16.31 -7.85
CA GLU A 170 4.80 15.67 -8.38
C GLU A 170 4.98 14.28 -7.75
N THR A 171 5.02 13.28 -8.61
CA THR A 171 5.22 11.87 -8.27
C THR A 171 6.66 11.63 -7.87
N GLY A 172 6.89 11.23 -6.62
CA GLY A 172 8.22 10.90 -6.13
C GLY A 172 8.30 9.71 -5.17
N ALA A 173 7.17 9.12 -4.77
CA ALA A 173 7.19 8.05 -3.77
C ALA A 173 7.13 6.67 -4.45
N GLY A 174 8.29 6.05 -4.48
CA GLY A 174 8.40 4.62 -4.67
C GLY A 174 7.74 3.80 -3.56
N ALA A 175 7.34 2.57 -3.85
CA ALA A 175 6.84 1.61 -2.84
C ALA A 175 7.95 0.62 -2.46
N LEU A 176 8.05 0.25 -1.18
CA LEU A 176 8.96 -0.80 -0.75
C LEU A 176 8.22 -2.14 -0.70
N ILE A 177 8.57 -3.05 -1.60
CA ILE A 177 8.12 -4.46 -1.53
C ILE A 177 8.94 -5.14 -0.46
N VAL A 178 8.26 -5.86 0.44
CA VAL A 178 8.88 -6.67 1.49
C VAL A 178 8.58 -8.14 1.19
N ILE A 179 9.64 -8.92 0.97
CA ILE A 179 9.53 -10.37 0.77
C ILE A 179 9.94 -11.03 2.08
N VAL A 180 9.00 -11.76 2.68
CA VAL A 180 9.27 -12.53 3.90
C VAL A 180 9.39 -13.99 3.52
N GLY A 181 10.59 -14.57 3.70
CA GLY A 181 10.85 -16.00 3.51
C GLY A 181 10.55 -16.80 4.77
N SER A 182 10.26 -18.10 4.62
CA SER A 182 9.88 -19.02 5.69
C SER A 182 10.92 -19.27 6.80
N GLY A 183 12.10 -18.66 6.71
CA GLY A 183 13.13 -18.65 7.76
C GLY A 183 13.28 -17.30 8.48
N GLY A 184 12.37 -16.35 8.26
CA GLY A 184 12.47 -14.98 8.78
C GLY A 184 13.42 -14.06 8.00
N GLY A 185 13.92 -14.51 6.85
CA GLY A 185 14.67 -13.67 5.92
C GLY A 185 13.74 -12.61 5.31
N ILE A 186 14.19 -11.36 5.30
CA ILE A 186 13.45 -10.23 4.75
C ILE A 186 14.25 -9.61 3.61
N GLU A 187 13.66 -9.53 2.42
CA GLU A 187 14.23 -8.82 1.28
C GLU A 187 13.39 -7.59 0.94
N PHE A 188 14.05 -6.54 0.45
CA PHE A 188 13.41 -5.27 0.12
C PHE A 188 13.66 -4.90 -1.34
N VAL A 189 12.63 -4.44 -2.04
CA VAL A 189 12.76 -3.87 -3.38
C VAL A 189 12.02 -2.55 -3.43
N ALA A 190 12.74 -1.48 -3.80
CA ALA A 190 12.11 -0.20 -4.10
C ALA A 190 11.50 -0.24 -5.51
N LEU A 191 10.19 -0.06 -5.59
CA LEU A 191 9.50 0.35 -6.80
C LEU A 191 9.65 1.86 -6.93
N GLU A 192 9.88 2.38 -8.12
CA GLU A 192 9.95 3.83 -8.35
C GLU A 192 8.55 4.45 -8.56
N ASP A 193 7.54 3.61 -8.83
CA ASP A 193 6.15 4.00 -9.08
C ASP A 193 5.19 3.03 -8.36
N LEU A 194 4.27 3.56 -7.55
CA LEU A 194 3.20 2.80 -6.90
C LEU A 194 2.30 2.06 -7.91
N MET A 195 2.21 2.52 -9.17
CA MET A 195 1.49 1.81 -10.23
C MET A 195 2.20 0.53 -10.70
N ALA A 196 3.48 0.36 -10.35
CA ALA A 196 4.24 -0.87 -10.58
C ALA A 196 3.92 -1.97 -9.56
N LEU A 197 3.18 -1.65 -8.47
CA LEU A 197 2.65 -2.66 -7.55
C LEU A 197 1.78 -3.70 -8.28
N ASN A 198 1.15 -3.30 -9.39
CA ASN A 198 0.27 -4.13 -10.22
C ASN A 198 0.97 -5.16 -11.15
N MET A 199 2.14 -5.68 -10.75
CA MET A 199 2.87 -6.69 -11.54
C MET A 199 2.51 -8.11 -11.08
N SER A 200 2.03 -8.95 -11.99
CA SER A 200 1.97 -10.40 -11.72
C SER A 200 3.36 -10.92 -11.32
N TYR A 201 3.41 -12.04 -10.60
CA TYR A 201 4.66 -12.65 -10.14
C TYR A 201 5.70 -12.80 -11.26
N GLN A 202 5.27 -13.17 -12.46
CA GLN A 202 6.14 -13.27 -13.63
C GLN A 202 6.69 -11.90 -14.09
N LYS A 203 5.84 -10.87 -14.11
CA LYS A 203 6.27 -9.49 -14.42
C LYS A 203 7.19 -8.94 -13.34
N TRP A 204 6.99 -9.35 -12.09
CA TRP A 204 7.86 -9.01 -10.98
C TRP A 204 9.24 -9.65 -11.10
N MET A 205 9.31 -10.96 -11.36
CA MET A 205 10.57 -11.66 -11.62
C MET A 205 11.34 -10.99 -12.76
N ALA A 206 10.65 -10.62 -13.84
CA ALA A 206 11.23 -9.91 -14.97
C ALA A 206 11.69 -8.48 -14.59
N TYR A 207 10.91 -7.74 -13.80
CA TYR A 207 11.28 -6.40 -13.31
C TYR A 207 12.53 -6.46 -12.43
N ARG A 208 12.60 -7.40 -11.48
CA ARG A 208 13.79 -7.62 -10.65
C ARG A 208 15.01 -7.85 -11.54
N GLN A 209 14.91 -8.80 -12.46
CA GLN A 209 16.03 -9.16 -13.34
C GLN A 209 16.47 -7.97 -14.21
N TYR A 210 15.51 -7.18 -14.69
CA TYR A 210 15.79 -5.94 -15.42
C TYR A 210 16.51 -4.89 -14.57
N GLN A 211 16.09 -4.68 -13.32
CA GLN A 211 16.73 -3.71 -12.42
C GLN A 211 18.15 -4.14 -12.02
N GLU A 212 18.37 -5.44 -11.75
CA GLU A 212 19.71 -6.00 -11.49
C GLU A 212 20.66 -5.73 -12.67
N LEU A 213 20.20 -6.03 -13.89
CA LEU A 213 20.94 -5.75 -15.13
C LEU A 213 21.24 -4.25 -15.32
N LYS A 214 20.28 -3.38 -14.99
CA LYS A 214 20.44 -1.92 -15.07
C LYS A 214 21.50 -1.44 -14.05
N MET A 215 21.47 -1.97 -12.83
CA MET A 215 22.44 -1.64 -11.79
C MET A 215 23.85 -2.11 -12.15
N GLU A 216 23.98 -3.32 -12.70
CA GLU A 216 25.24 -3.89 -13.16
C GLU A 216 25.86 -3.03 -14.28
N LYS A 217 25.07 -2.65 -15.29
CA LYS A 217 25.51 -1.75 -16.36
C LYS A 217 25.91 -0.36 -15.85
N ALA A 218 25.18 0.19 -14.88
CA ALA A 218 25.53 1.47 -14.27
C ALA A 218 26.88 1.38 -13.52
N LEU A 219 27.13 0.27 -12.81
CA LEU A 219 28.38 0.00 -12.11
C LEU A 219 29.55 -0.10 -13.11
N GLU A 220 29.40 -0.88 -14.18
CA GLU A 220 30.39 -0.98 -15.25
C GLU A 220 30.72 0.37 -15.88
N THR A 221 29.69 1.16 -16.17
CA THR A 221 29.85 2.49 -16.77
C THR A 221 30.59 3.44 -15.82
N GLY A 222 30.29 3.35 -14.52
CA GLY A 222 30.99 4.09 -13.47
C GLY A 222 32.46 3.69 -13.33
N LEU A 223 32.77 2.39 -13.41
CA LEU A 223 34.14 1.88 -13.38
C LEU A 223 34.93 2.35 -14.61
N LYS A 224 34.36 2.22 -15.81
CA LYS A 224 34.97 2.72 -17.06
C LYS A 224 35.25 4.22 -17.01
N LYS A 225 34.32 5.02 -16.48
CA LYS A 225 34.55 6.47 -16.28
C LYS A 225 35.70 6.76 -15.31
N LYS A 226 35.80 6.01 -14.21
CA LYS A 226 36.89 6.16 -13.23
C LYS A 226 38.25 5.75 -13.82
N GLU A 227 38.29 4.70 -14.63
CA GLU A 227 39.50 4.27 -15.34
C GLU A 227 39.94 5.33 -16.35
N LEU A 228 39.03 5.83 -17.17
CA LEU A 228 39.32 6.91 -18.12
C LEU A 228 39.87 8.16 -17.42
N GLN A 229 39.27 8.54 -16.28
CA GLN A 229 39.74 9.69 -15.49
C GLN A 229 41.13 9.46 -14.89
N LYS A 230 41.46 8.22 -14.46
CA LYS A 230 42.82 7.87 -14.00
C LYS A 230 43.83 7.91 -15.13
N GLU A 231 43.48 7.47 -16.33
CA GLU A 231 44.35 7.51 -17.51
C GLU A 231 44.59 8.95 -17.98
N LEU A 232 43.55 9.77 -18.05
CA LEU A 232 43.67 11.21 -18.34
C LEU A 232 44.47 11.95 -17.26
N GLY A 233 44.25 11.65 -15.97
CA GLY A 233 45.03 12.23 -14.87
C GLY A 233 46.51 11.82 -14.87
N ARG A 234 46.84 10.62 -15.39
CA ARG A 234 48.23 10.17 -15.60
C ARG A 234 48.89 10.76 -16.85
N SER A 235 48.10 11.16 -17.84
CA SER A 235 48.56 11.81 -19.08
C SER A 235 49.04 13.25 -18.85
N TYR A 236 48.41 14.00 -17.93
CA TYR A 236 48.81 15.37 -17.56
C TYR A 236 49.96 15.45 -16.53
N GLY A 237 50.51 14.31 -16.10
CA GLY A 237 51.55 14.22 -15.06
C GLY A 237 52.95 13.84 -15.58
N ARG A 238 53.23 13.98 -16.87
CA ARG A 238 54.58 13.79 -17.46
C ARG A 238 55.09 15.05 -18.13
#